data_AF-A0A938Z538-F1
#
_entry.id   AF-A0A938Z538-F1
#
_cell.length_a   1.000
_cell.length_b   1.000
_cell.length_c   1.000
_cell.angle_alpha   90.00
_cell.angle_beta   90.00
_cell.angle_gamma   90.00
#
_symmetry.space_group_name_H-M   'P 1'
#
loop_
_entity.id
_entity.type
_entity.pdbx_description
1 polymer ?
#
loop_
_entity_poly.entity_id
_entity_poly.type
_entity_poly.pdbx_seq_one_letter_code
_entity_poly.pdbx_strand_id
1 'polypeptide(L)'
;MGMSYEYAGSASYPRFDEEVCAVAAVFGGIKTKDLKQREKAAPKGTLNWWFGSYISDDPNKPRFIFPDGTNETIAKWLNNIYEPRTVEETKEIWKHICIRHEIKDISSQIWDELRERYLRNEGWEICQ
;
A
#
# COMPACT_ATOMS: atom_id res chain seq x y z
N MET A 1 21.62 -6.14 -22.49
CA MET A 1 21.00 -5.10 -21.65
C MET A 1 19.89 -5.76 -20.85
N GLY A 2 20.23 -6.29 -19.66
CA GLY A 2 19.27 -6.98 -18.80
C GLY A 2 18.58 -5.94 -17.92
N MET A 3 17.27 -5.77 -18.09
CA MET A 3 16.48 -5.01 -17.12
C MET A 3 16.51 -5.78 -15.80
N SER A 4 17.00 -5.14 -14.74
CA SER A 4 16.85 -5.62 -13.37
C SER A 4 15.37 -5.52 -12.99
N TYR A 5 14.65 -6.63 -13.13
CA TYR A 5 13.26 -6.80 -12.66
C TYR A 5 13.18 -6.93 -11.12
N GLU A 6 14.20 -6.50 -10.37
CA GLU A 6 14.34 -6.83 -8.95
C GLU A 6 13.24 -6.22 -8.05
N TYR A 7 12.44 -5.29 -8.56
CA TYR A 7 11.28 -4.72 -7.84
C TYR A 7 10.07 -4.44 -8.75
N ALA A 8 10.02 -5.01 -9.95
CA ALA A 8 9.02 -4.66 -10.97
C ALA A 8 7.78 -5.55 -10.91
N GLY A 9 7.08 -5.54 -9.77
CA GLY A 9 5.68 -5.92 -9.68
C GLY A 9 4.81 -4.66 -9.74
N SER A 10 4.68 -4.08 -10.93
CA SER A 10 3.91 -2.83 -11.20
C SER A 10 2.71 -2.68 -10.27
N ALA A 11 2.78 -1.86 -9.21
CA ALA A 11 1.74 -1.80 -8.16
C ALA A 11 0.52 -0.95 -8.57
N SER A 12 0.21 -0.96 -9.87
CA SER A 12 -0.69 -0.04 -10.56
C SER A 12 -1.80 -0.82 -11.23
N TYR A 13 -2.45 -1.67 -10.43
CA TYR A 13 -3.59 -2.45 -10.86
C TYR A 13 -4.55 -2.66 -9.67
N PRO A 14 -5.86 -2.88 -9.92
CA PRO A 14 -6.90 -2.78 -8.89
C PRO A 14 -6.81 -3.82 -7.78
N ARG A 15 -6.12 -4.94 -8.03
CA ARG A 15 -5.85 -5.92 -6.98
C ARG A 15 -4.90 -5.34 -5.94
N PHE A 16 -3.85 -4.61 -6.32
CA PHE A 16 -2.98 -3.94 -5.35
C PHE A 16 -3.75 -2.91 -4.52
N ASP A 17 -4.66 -2.18 -5.16
CA ASP A 17 -5.55 -1.23 -4.45
C ASP A 17 -6.47 -1.92 -3.42
N GLU A 18 -7.05 -3.07 -3.78
CA GLU A 18 -7.85 -3.90 -2.87
C GLU A 18 -6.98 -4.45 -1.71
N GLU A 19 -5.75 -4.88 -2.01
CA GLU A 19 -4.76 -5.33 -1.03
C GLU A 19 -4.39 -4.20 -0.04
N VAL A 20 -4.07 -3.00 -0.51
CA VAL A 20 -3.79 -1.83 0.35
C VAL A 20 -5.00 -1.49 1.23
N CYS A 21 -6.21 -1.53 0.66
CA CYS A 21 -7.43 -1.31 1.44
C CYS A 21 -7.64 -2.36 2.54
N ALA A 22 -7.36 -3.63 2.24
CA ALA A 22 -7.48 -4.73 3.19
C ALA A 22 -6.42 -4.64 4.29
N VAL A 23 -5.17 -4.31 3.95
CA VAL A 23 -4.11 -4.04 4.92
C VAL A 23 -4.48 -2.86 5.81
N ALA A 24 -5.02 -1.78 5.24
CA ALA A 24 -5.47 -0.65 6.04
C ALA A 24 -6.59 -1.03 7.02
N ALA A 25 -7.52 -1.90 6.62
CA ALA A 25 -8.58 -2.39 7.50
C ALA A 25 -8.04 -3.19 8.69
N VAL A 26 -6.93 -3.93 8.53
CA VAL A 26 -6.26 -4.65 9.65
C VAL A 26 -5.79 -3.69 10.75
N PHE A 27 -5.38 -2.47 10.36
CA PHE A 27 -5.01 -1.40 11.29
C PHE A 27 -6.20 -0.52 11.72
N GLY A 28 -7.44 -0.93 11.41
CA GLY A 28 -8.65 -0.16 11.74
C GLY A 28 -8.92 1.01 10.80
N GLY A 29 -8.20 1.11 9.68
CA GLY A 29 -8.39 2.14 8.67
C GLY A 29 -9.75 2.03 7.98
N ILE A 30 -10.50 3.13 7.98
CA ILE A 30 -11.79 3.24 7.30
C ILE A 30 -11.60 4.09 6.04
N LYS A 31 -12.02 3.55 4.88
CA LYS A 31 -12.02 4.27 3.60
C LYS A 31 -12.81 5.58 3.70
N THR A 32 -12.23 6.68 3.24
CA THR A 32 -12.95 7.97 3.15
C THR A 32 -14.10 7.93 2.14
N LYS A 33 -15.01 8.90 2.21
CA LYS A 33 -16.12 9.01 1.26
C LYS A 33 -15.62 9.14 -0.18
N ASP A 34 -14.53 9.89 -0.36
CA ASP A 34 -13.87 10.12 -1.65
C ASP A 34 -13.33 8.79 -2.22
N LEU A 35 -12.54 8.05 -1.43
CA LEU A 35 -12.01 6.75 -1.85
C LEU A 35 -13.12 5.76 -2.23
N LYS A 36 -14.23 5.72 -1.48
CA LYS A 36 -15.40 4.88 -1.79
C LYS A 36 -16.09 5.28 -3.10
N GLN A 37 -16.12 6.57 -3.43
CA GLN A 37 -16.67 7.04 -4.70
C GLN A 37 -15.77 6.63 -5.87
N ARG A 38 -14.45 6.75 -5.71
CA ARG A 38 -13.47 6.34 -6.72
C ARG A 38 -13.47 4.83 -6.97
N GLU A 39 -13.54 4.02 -5.91
CA GLU A 39 -13.72 2.57 -6.00
C GLU A 39 -14.97 2.18 -6.81
N LYS A 40 -16.09 2.89 -6.61
CA LYS A 40 -17.33 2.68 -7.39
C LYS A 40 -17.22 3.17 -8.83
N ALA A 41 -16.45 4.24 -9.06
CA ALA A 41 -16.25 4.82 -10.38
C ALA A 41 -15.24 4.06 -11.23
N ALA A 42 -14.41 3.19 -10.64
CA ALA A 42 -13.52 2.27 -11.34
C ALA A 42 -14.31 1.03 -11.82
N PRO A 43 -14.73 0.96 -13.10
CA PRO A 43 -15.65 -0.08 -13.55
C PRO A 43 -14.93 -1.44 -13.59
N LYS A 44 -15.28 -2.32 -12.64
CA LYS A 44 -14.83 -3.72 -12.61
C LYS A 44 -15.14 -4.37 -13.96
N GLY A 45 -14.12 -4.94 -14.61
CA GLY A 45 -14.27 -5.71 -15.86
C GLY A 45 -13.93 -5.00 -17.17
N THR A 46 -13.33 -3.80 -17.15
CA THR A 46 -12.82 -3.13 -18.36
C THR A 46 -11.30 -3.28 -18.49
N LEU A 47 -10.72 -3.19 -19.69
CA LEU A 47 -9.24 -3.22 -19.86
C LEU A 47 -8.55 -2.10 -19.05
N ASN A 48 -9.20 -0.94 -18.91
CA ASN A 48 -8.74 0.18 -18.09
C ASN A 48 -8.78 -0.10 -16.58
N TRP A 49 -9.57 -1.08 -16.13
CA TRP A 49 -9.52 -1.57 -14.76
C TRP A 49 -8.13 -2.17 -14.52
N TRP A 50 -7.64 -3.07 -15.38
CA TRP A 50 -6.36 -3.77 -15.19
C TRP A 50 -5.12 -2.87 -15.08
N PHE A 51 -5.19 -1.62 -15.55
CA PHE A 51 -4.09 -0.64 -15.50
C PHE A 51 -4.44 0.62 -14.68
N GLY A 52 -5.57 0.61 -13.96
CA GLY A 52 -6.04 1.75 -13.20
C GLY A 52 -5.83 1.55 -11.70
N SER A 53 -5.20 2.53 -11.04
CA SER A 53 -5.22 2.66 -9.58
C SER A 53 -6.23 3.73 -9.17
N TYR A 54 -7.27 3.33 -8.43
CA TYR A 54 -8.21 4.21 -7.74
C TYR A 54 -7.70 4.68 -6.38
N ILE A 55 -6.63 4.08 -5.83
CA ILE A 55 -5.98 4.62 -4.62
C ILE A 55 -4.98 5.72 -4.99
N SER A 56 -4.46 5.76 -6.22
CA SER A 56 -3.59 6.83 -6.70
C SER A 56 -4.37 8.15 -6.84
N ASP A 57 -4.36 9.00 -5.81
CA ASP A 57 -4.85 10.40 -5.86
C ASP A 57 -3.80 11.42 -5.44
N ASP A 58 -4.22 12.69 -5.51
CA ASP A 58 -3.70 13.80 -4.71
C ASP A 58 -3.22 13.33 -3.31
N PRO A 59 -1.90 13.37 -3.05
CA PRO A 59 -1.31 12.90 -1.79
C PRO A 59 -1.74 13.76 -0.58
N ASN A 60 -2.34 14.94 -0.83
CA ASN A 60 -2.85 15.81 0.22
C ASN A 60 -4.24 15.40 0.75
N LYS A 61 -4.91 14.44 0.09
CA LYS A 61 -6.21 13.94 0.53
C LYS A 61 -6.06 12.60 1.26
N PRO A 62 -6.53 12.50 2.51
CA PRO A 62 -6.51 11.22 3.23
C PRO A 62 -7.43 10.21 2.54
N ARG A 63 -6.87 9.03 2.26
CA ARG A 63 -7.55 7.87 1.69
C ARG A 63 -8.23 7.04 2.78
N PHE A 64 -7.60 6.99 3.94
CA PHE A 64 -8.05 6.25 5.12
C PHE A 64 -8.07 7.15 6.36
N ILE A 65 -9.11 6.98 7.17
CA ILE A 65 -9.19 7.53 8.52
C ILE A 65 -8.89 6.38 9.49
N PHE A 66 -7.89 6.56 10.33
CA PHE A 66 -7.48 5.57 11.34
C PHE A 66 -7.97 5.99 12.74
N PRO A 67 -8.21 5.05 13.66
CA PRO A 67 -8.57 5.38 15.03
C PRO A 67 -7.41 6.03 15.79
N ASP A 68 -7.76 6.84 16.79
CA ASP A 68 -6.80 7.47 17.70
C ASP A 68 -5.91 6.41 18.36
N GLY A 69 -4.58 6.62 18.32
CA GLY A 69 -3.59 5.65 18.82
C GLY A 69 -3.01 4.70 17.76
N THR A 70 -3.48 4.77 16.52
CA THR A 70 -2.78 4.11 15.40
C THR A 70 -1.41 4.72 15.19
N ASN A 71 -0.40 3.88 14.91
CA ASN A 71 0.96 4.36 14.63
C ASN A 71 0.96 5.33 13.43
N GLU A 72 1.50 6.53 13.62
CA GLU A 72 1.51 7.59 12.60
C GLU A 72 2.27 7.19 11.33
N THR A 73 3.37 6.44 11.47
CA THR A 73 4.16 5.95 10.33
C THR A 73 3.33 5.00 9.47
N ILE A 74 2.55 4.11 10.09
CA ILE A 74 1.62 3.21 9.37
C ILE A 74 0.50 4.00 8.70
N ALA A 75 -0.13 4.93 9.42
CA ALA A 75 -1.21 5.74 8.88
C ALA A 75 -0.75 6.60 7.68
N LYS A 76 0.44 7.21 7.78
CA LYS A 76 1.06 7.99 6.71
C LYS A 76 1.42 7.11 5.51
N TRP A 77 2.03 5.95 5.75
CA TRP A 77 2.41 5.01 4.70
C TRP A 77 1.20 4.49 3.92
N LEU A 78 0.13 4.05 4.59
CA LEU A 78 -1.07 3.55 3.91
C LEU A 78 -1.85 4.64 3.16
N ASN A 79 -1.85 5.88 3.69
CA ASN A 79 -2.45 7.01 2.98
C ASN A 79 -1.64 7.41 1.74
N ASN A 80 -0.33 7.17 1.73
CA ASN A 80 0.58 7.53 0.64
C ASN A 80 1.52 6.37 0.32
N ILE A 81 0.95 5.27 -0.19
CA ILE A 81 1.67 4.00 -0.40
C ILE A 81 2.78 4.09 -1.45
N TYR A 82 2.64 4.97 -2.44
CA TYR A 82 3.62 5.17 -3.51
C TYR A 82 4.70 6.20 -3.16
N GLU A 83 4.54 6.89 -2.02
CA GLU A 83 5.55 7.83 -1.55
C GLU A 83 6.70 7.06 -0.92
N PRO A 84 7.96 7.32 -1.33
CA PRO A 84 9.12 6.68 -0.73
C PRO A 84 9.18 6.93 0.78
N ARG A 85 9.71 5.94 1.53
CA ARG A 85 9.95 6.05 2.97
C ARG A 85 11.43 5.92 3.27
N THR A 86 11.85 6.49 4.40
CA THR A 86 13.22 6.28 4.88
C THR A 86 13.43 4.85 5.36
N VAL A 87 14.68 4.47 5.57
CA VAL A 87 15.05 3.16 6.14
C VAL A 87 14.44 3.00 7.55
N GLU A 88 14.44 4.06 8.35
CA GLU A 88 13.87 4.07 9.70
C GLU A 88 12.36 3.91 9.67
N GLU A 89 11.66 4.66 8.80
CA GLU A 89 10.23 4.51 8.59
C GLU A 89 9.89 3.09 8.13
N THR A 90 10.68 2.51 7.22
CA THR A 90 10.47 1.14 6.70
C THR A 90 10.66 0.08 7.77
N LYS A 91 11.68 0.22 8.62
CA LYS A 91 11.87 -0.66 9.78
C LYS A 91 10.70 -0.56 10.75
N GLU A 92 10.22 0.65 11.00
CA GLU A 92 9.07 0.86 11.87
C GLU A 92 7.82 0.22 11.27
N ILE A 93 7.53 0.44 9.99
CA ILE A 93 6.42 -0.20 9.27
C ILE A 93 6.52 -1.73 9.41
N TRP A 94 7.68 -2.31 9.11
CA TRP A 94 7.89 -3.76 9.18
C TRP A 94 7.61 -4.33 10.58
N LYS A 95 8.01 -3.65 11.67
CA LYS A 95 7.72 -4.11 13.04
C LYS A 95 6.22 -4.28 13.31
N HIS A 96 5.39 -3.38 12.77
CA HIS A 96 3.94 -3.45 12.94
C HIS A 96 3.28 -4.44 11.98
N ILE A 97 3.85 -4.64 10.80
CA ILE A 97 3.36 -5.60 9.80
C ILE A 97 3.69 -7.04 10.19
N CYS A 98 4.93 -7.31 10.62
CA CYS A 98 5.42 -8.66 10.82
C CYS A 98 4.76 -9.41 11.98
N ILE A 99 4.16 -8.68 12.94
CA ILE A 99 3.38 -9.25 14.04
C ILE A 99 1.95 -9.65 13.61
N ARG A 100 1.49 -9.19 12.44
CA ARG A 100 0.15 -9.45 11.87
C ARG A 100 0.26 -10.35 10.66
N HIS A 101 0.52 -11.63 10.91
CA HIS A 101 0.79 -12.62 9.87
C HIS A 101 -0.32 -12.77 8.83
N GLU A 102 -1.57 -12.41 9.17
CA GLU A 102 -2.69 -12.38 8.23
C GLU A 102 -2.45 -11.43 7.04
N ILE A 103 -1.59 -10.42 7.20
CA ILE A 103 -1.21 -9.50 6.10
C ILE A 103 -0.51 -10.24 4.97
N LYS A 104 0.22 -11.32 5.28
CA LYS A 104 0.86 -12.16 4.26
C LYS A 104 -0.16 -12.82 3.33
N ASP A 105 -1.29 -13.24 3.89
CA ASP A 105 -2.37 -13.87 3.12
C ASP A 105 -3.21 -12.83 2.37
N ILE A 106 -3.33 -11.62 2.93
CA ILE A 106 -3.99 -10.47 2.28
C ILE A 106 -3.17 -10.00 1.07
N SER A 107 -1.88 -9.76 1.26
CA SER A 107 -0.96 -9.28 0.23
C SER A 107 0.43 -9.85 0.45
N SER A 108 0.72 -10.94 -0.25
CA SER A 108 2.08 -11.48 -0.32
C SER A 108 3.04 -10.46 -0.91
N GLN A 109 2.57 -9.61 -1.84
CA GLN A 109 3.37 -8.57 -2.46
C GLN A 109 3.85 -7.53 -1.43
N ILE A 110 2.94 -6.89 -0.69
CA ILE A 110 3.30 -5.91 0.35
C ILE A 110 4.20 -6.55 1.41
N TRP A 111 3.87 -7.79 1.81
CA TRP A 111 4.64 -8.52 2.81
C TRP A 111 6.08 -8.79 2.37
N ASP A 112 6.27 -9.39 1.19
CA ASP A 112 7.58 -9.81 0.71
C ASP A 112 8.45 -8.59 0.35
N GLU A 113 7.88 -7.54 -0.27
CA GLU A 113 8.62 -6.32 -0.60
C GLU A 113 9.06 -5.57 0.66
N LEU A 114 8.19 -5.38 1.66
CA LEU A 114 8.59 -4.76 2.94
C LEU A 114 9.66 -5.58 3.64
N ARG A 115 9.52 -6.91 3.63
CA ARG A 115 10.50 -7.83 4.23
C ARG A 115 11.86 -7.69 3.56
N GLU A 116 11.91 -7.68 2.23
CA GLU A 116 13.16 -7.53 1.48
C GLU A 116 13.82 -6.19 1.74
N ARG A 117 13.07 -5.08 1.67
CA ARG A 117 13.59 -3.74 1.98
C ARG A 117 14.10 -3.65 3.42
N TYR A 118 13.38 -4.24 4.38
CA TYR A 118 13.83 -4.35 5.77
C TYR A 118 15.15 -5.12 5.89
N LEU A 119 15.28 -6.28 5.25
CA LEU A 119 16.49 -7.12 5.30
C LEU A 119 17.69 -6.46 4.61
N ARG A 120 17.45 -5.69 3.54
CA ARG A 120 18.47 -4.94 2.80
C ARG A 120 18.80 -3.58 3.42
N ASN A 121 18.11 -3.19 4.49
CA ASN A 121 18.25 -1.88 5.12
C ASN A 121 17.97 -0.72 4.14
N GLU A 122 16.93 -0.90 3.33
CA GLU A 122 16.48 0.05 2.31
C GLU A 122 15.16 0.72 2.72
N GLY A 123 14.90 1.89 2.13
CA GLY A 123 13.60 2.56 2.23
C GLY A 123 12.53 1.85 1.40
N TRP A 124 11.28 1.96 1.83
CA TRP A 124 10.14 1.56 1.02
C TRP A 124 10.08 2.43 -0.23
N GLU A 125 10.01 1.79 -1.38
CA GLU A 125 9.85 2.44 -2.67
C GLU A 125 9.15 1.46 -3.60
N ILE A 126 7.95 1.81 -4.01
CA ILE A 126 7.16 1.11 -5.01
C ILE A 126 6.87 2.07 -6.16
N CYS A 127 7.09 1.58 -7.39
CA CYS A 127 6.72 2.30 -8.60
C CYS A 127 5.24 2.05 -8.94
N GLN A 128 4.57 3.13 -9.36
CA GLN A 128 3.29 3.07 -10.09
C GLN A 128 3.47 2.60 -11.53
#